data_AF-A0A1L9GNE9-F1
#
_entry.id   AF-A0A1L9GNE9-F1
#
_cell.length_a   1.000
_cell.length_b   1.000
_cell.length_c   1.000
_cell.angle_alpha   90.00
_cell.angle_beta   90.00
_cell.angle_gamma   90.00
#
_symmetry.space_group_name_H-M   'P 1'
#
loop_
_entity.id
_entity.type
_entity.pdbx_description
1 polymer ?
#
loop_
_entity_poly.entity_id
_entity_poly.type
_entity_poly.pdbx_seq_one_letter_code
_entity_poly.pdbx_strand_id
1 'polypeptide(L)'
;MMHCTLIGDHSISIDFSKSKQALKDIHELSKLLLAEKPLWAAEIVPGLDSLVIQLQSGIKEPSLTRQQAFADLEKMSKQGEKQKKYSAYPAKIHRIQVCYHPDVALDLHDIAKACKLSIEEAVNLHKNNLYTADILGFMPGFAYFSGLNPKLLLPRLPSPRPVVPKGSVAIAELQTAIYPRTTPGGWNLIGRSPNQMFDIQNHPPGLFMAGDQMQIEEITLDEFQKLDQKNSHQEVIRALDKNNAEGSIEVLQSGTFTSIQDEPRLGFSHWAVGPGGACDLSSLHLANALVGNPIGMAAIEMTSSGPTLLFHQATCIAWVGADCDGIVNGQRIPGNRPVWLAKGSTLKFLPFNSGFRAVLAIGGGLQLPEILGRSGSHISADIGPKRIEKGQILSLTNPHAPLKSTLLKSLFKEDQLPCYAKWHVRSPFVPLKAVTPVHCLAGPHLSLLPIKERELFWSTIWTVSNQSNRMGLRLQGEFKVKKDLPNIPSQAITFGTLQFPPSHEPIVMLAEHQTTGGYPRLAEIIRSDMVKLAQLRPGEKIQFIPIDIQEADLLNTEALKLQQSTINSIQAMIQTSGNT
;
A
#
# COMPACT_ATOMS: atom_id res chain seq x y z
N MET A 1 -3.49 20.09 25.87
CA MET A 1 -2.24 19.81 25.10
C MET A 1 -2.29 18.42 24.49
N MET A 2 -2.29 18.35 23.16
CA MET A 2 -2.18 17.11 22.38
C MET A 2 -0.84 16.42 22.63
N HIS A 3 -0.85 15.13 22.94
CA HIS A 3 0.38 14.35 23.11
C HIS A 3 0.83 13.82 21.75
N CYS A 4 1.85 14.44 21.18
CA CYS A 4 2.43 14.06 19.90
C CYS A 4 3.72 13.25 20.13
N THR A 5 3.87 12.13 19.43
CA THR A 5 5.06 11.26 19.49
C THR A 5 5.47 10.87 18.09
N LEU A 6 6.75 10.52 17.91
CA LEU A 6 7.23 10.01 16.63
C LEU A 6 6.92 8.51 16.52
N ILE A 7 6.48 8.07 15.34
CA ILE A 7 6.40 6.66 14.96
C ILE A 7 7.35 6.46 13.78
N GLY A 8 8.40 5.66 14.00
CA GLY A 8 9.48 5.49 13.04
C GLY A 8 10.23 6.81 12.80
N ASP A 9 10.78 6.96 11.60
CA ASP A 9 11.56 8.12 11.17
C ASP A 9 10.74 9.12 10.33
N HIS A 10 9.50 8.75 9.98
CA HIS A 10 8.69 9.41 8.96
C HIS A 10 7.24 9.70 9.35
N SER A 11 6.79 9.41 10.57
CA SER A 11 5.40 9.65 10.97
C SER A 11 5.28 10.26 12.36
N ILE A 12 4.26 11.08 12.57
CA ILE A 12 3.89 11.62 13.89
C ILE A 12 2.55 11.02 14.29
N SER A 13 2.45 10.51 15.52
CA SER A 13 1.22 10.03 16.12
C SER A 13 0.75 10.99 17.20
N ILE A 14 -0.54 11.31 17.15
CA ILE A 14 -1.24 12.08 18.15
C ILE A 14 -2.13 11.13 18.93
N ASP A 15 -1.89 11.01 20.24
CA ASP A 15 -2.61 10.11 21.13
C ASP A 15 -3.89 10.78 21.67
N PHE A 16 -5.04 10.15 21.43
CA PHE A 16 -6.36 10.54 21.92
C PHE A 16 -6.95 9.52 22.90
N SER A 17 -6.20 8.50 23.31
CA SER A 17 -6.68 7.43 24.23
C SER A 17 -7.21 7.97 25.57
N LYS A 18 -6.75 9.15 25.99
CA LYS A 18 -7.21 9.85 27.21
C LYS A 18 -8.32 10.87 26.96
N SER A 19 -8.71 11.12 25.70
CA SER A 19 -9.82 12.03 25.38
C SER A 19 -11.16 11.40 25.71
N LYS A 20 -12.09 12.21 26.25
CA LYS A 20 -13.49 11.80 26.46
C LYS A 20 -14.31 11.77 25.18
N GLN A 21 -13.81 12.38 24.09
CA GLN A 21 -14.47 12.46 22.78
C GLN A 21 -13.45 12.18 21.65
N ALA A 22 -12.59 11.17 21.85
CA ALA A 22 -11.44 10.88 20.98
C ALA A 22 -11.78 10.93 19.47
N LEU A 23 -12.80 10.21 19.02
CA LEU A 23 -13.19 10.18 17.61
C LEU A 23 -13.58 11.55 17.06
N LYS A 24 -14.32 12.34 17.85
CA LYS A 24 -14.72 13.69 17.44
C LYS A 24 -13.50 14.58 17.27
N ASP A 25 -12.60 14.57 18.25
CA ASP A 25 -11.36 15.36 18.20
C ASP A 25 -10.48 14.95 17.00
N ILE A 26 -10.37 13.63 16.75
CA ILE A 26 -9.66 13.07 15.59
C ILE A 26 -10.28 13.56 14.28
N HIS A 27 -11.60 13.50 14.14
CA HIS A 27 -12.29 13.92 12.91
C HIS A 27 -12.15 15.42 12.66
N GLU A 28 -12.25 16.23 13.70
CA GLU A 28 -12.10 17.68 13.59
C GLU A 28 -10.68 18.06 13.19
N LEU A 29 -9.67 17.48 13.83
CA LEU A 29 -8.27 17.74 13.48
C LEU A 29 -7.93 17.22 12.07
N SER A 30 -8.45 16.04 11.69
CA SER A 30 -8.27 15.51 10.34
C SER A 30 -8.84 16.45 9.28
N LYS A 31 -10.03 17.02 9.53
CA LYS A 31 -10.65 18.00 8.62
C LYS A 31 -9.81 19.26 8.49
N LEU A 32 -9.30 19.78 9.61
CA LEU A 32 -8.42 20.95 9.60
C LEU A 32 -7.16 20.69 8.76
N LEU A 33 -6.47 19.57 9.01
CA LEU A 33 -5.26 19.20 8.28
C LEU A 33 -5.53 18.97 6.79
N LEU A 34 -6.64 18.32 6.43
CA LEU A 34 -7.05 18.10 5.04
C LEU A 34 -7.43 19.41 4.32
N ALA A 35 -7.96 20.40 5.05
CA ALA A 35 -8.30 21.72 4.52
C ALA A 35 -7.06 22.60 4.35
N GLU A 36 -6.17 22.63 5.34
CA GLU A 36 -4.95 23.45 5.32
C GLU A 36 -3.86 22.88 4.40
N LYS A 37 -3.82 21.55 4.21
CA LYS A 37 -2.82 20.83 3.40
C LYS A 37 -1.38 21.28 3.70
N PRO A 38 -0.91 21.14 4.95
CA PRO A 38 0.43 21.59 5.32
C PRO A 38 1.48 20.82 4.50
N LEU A 39 2.51 21.53 4.02
CA LEU A 39 3.54 20.98 3.13
C LEU A 39 4.32 19.79 3.71
N TRP A 40 4.34 19.66 5.05
CA TRP A 40 5.01 18.56 5.74
C TRP A 40 4.16 17.30 5.86
N ALA A 41 2.84 17.34 5.58
CA ALA A 41 1.95 16.20 5.68
C ALA A 41 1.72 15.54 4.31
N ALA A 42 2.07 14.26 4.19
CA ALA A 42 1.80 13.43 3.01
C ALA A 42 0.47 12.67 3.14
N GLU A 43 0.22 12.09 4.31
CA GLU A 43 -0.96 11.30 4.61
C GLU A 43 -1.52 11.64 5.99
N ILE A 44 -2.83 11.62 6.11
CA ILE A 44 -3.56 11.79 7.37
C ILE A 44 -4.38 10.52 7.56
N VAL A 45 -4.04 9.75 8.59
CA VAL A 45 -4.59 8.41 8.82
C VAL A 45 -5.28 8.36 10.18
N PRO A 46 -6.61 8.52 10.21
CA PRO A 46 -7.40 8.38 11.44
C PRO A 46 -7.41 6.93 11.93
N GLY A 47 -7.08 6.73 13.20
CA GLY A 47 -7.35 5.51 13.97
C GLY A 47 -8.49 5.70 14.96
N LEU A 48 -8.82 4.65 15.72
CA LEU A 48 -9.91 4.71 16.70
C LEU A 48 -9.57 5.61 17.91
N ASP A 49 -8.30 5.66 18.30
CA ASP A 49 -7.80 6.36 19.49
C ASP A 49 -6.55 7.21 19.20
N SER A 50 -6.15 7.32 17.94
CA SER A 50 -4.98 8.07 17.52
C SER A 50 -5.15 8.65 16.12
N LEU A 51 -4.41 9.71 15.83
CA LEU A 51 -4.28 10.25 14.48
C LEU A 51 -2.81 10.19 14.09
N VAL A 52 -2.49 9.53 12.97
CA VAL A 52 -1.12 9.49 12.46
C VAL A 52 -1.01 10.35 11.21
N ILE A 53 0.01 11.19 11.17
CA ILE A 53 0.39 11.96 10.00
C ILE A 53 1.70 11.41 9.47
N GLN A 54 1.70 10.90 8.24
CA GLN A 54 2.94 10.54 7.56
C GLN A 54 3.54 11.81 6.96
N LEU A 55 4.84 11.97 7.13
CA LEU A 55 5.57 13.18 6.74
C LEU A 55 6.09 13.08 5.32
N GLN A 56 5.96 14.19 4.61
CA GLN A 56 6.46 14.35 3.26
C GLN A 56 7.99 14.17 3.22
N SER A 57 8.48 13.39 2.27
CA SER A 57 9.92 13.21 2.02
C SER A 57 10.43 14.14 0.93
N GLY A 58 11.72 14.51 1.01
CA GLY A 58 12.44 15.15 -0.11
C GLY A 58 12.29 16.66 -0.24
N ILE A 59 11.50 17.34 0.60
CA ILE A 59 11.36 18.81 0.57
C ILE A 59 12.50 19.51 1.35
N LYS A 60 12.84 18.96 2.53
CA LYS A 60 13.88 19.45 3.45
C LYS A 60 14.53 18.26 4.15
N GLU A 61 15.55 18.52 4.95
CA GLU A 61 16.07 17.51 5.89
C GLU A 61 14.92 16.94 6.76
N PRO A 62 14.88 15.61 6.99
CA PRO A 62 13.80 14.98 7.76
C PRO A 62 13.60 15.59 9.15
N SER A 63 14.69 15.95 9.82
CA SER A 63 14.70 16.60 11.14
C SER A 63 13.95 17.93 11.15
N LEU A 64 14.19 18.79 10.16
CA LEU A 64 13.52 20.08 10.01
C LEU A 64 12.04 19.91 9.71
N THR A 65 11.68 18.92 8.88
CA THR A 65 10.28 18.60 8.56
C THR A 65 9.53 18.16 9.82
N ARG A 66 10.14 17.30 10.65
CA ARG A 66 9.58 16.89 11.95
C ARG A 66 9.43 18.08 12.90
N GLN A 67 10.45 18.91 13.06
CA GLN A 67 10.41 20.08 13.93
C GLN A 67 9.28 21.04 13.55
N GLN A 68 9.14 21.33 12.25
CA GLN A 68 8.05 22.17 11.74
C GLN A 68 6.68 21.54 12.04
N ALA A 69 6.53 20.25 11.78
CA ALA A 69 5.27 19.54 12.02
C ALA A 69 4.88 19.56 13.51
N PHE A 70 5.81 19.30 14.42
CA PHE A 70 5.56 19.39 15.87
C PHE A 70 5.15 20.80 16.30
N ALA A 71 5.85 21.84 15.81
CA ALA A 71 5.54 23.22 16.13
C ALA A 71 4.15 23.64 15.62
N ASP A 72 3.79 23.24 14.40
CA ASP A 72 2.49 23.53 13.80
C ASP A 72 1.35 22.80 14.54
N LEU A 73 1.53 21.51 14.85
CA LEU A 73 0.56 20.74 15.62
C LEU A 73 0.36 21.29 17.04
N GLU A 74 1.43 21.75 17.70
CA GLU A 74 1.32 22.39 19.01
C GLU A 74 0.53 23.71 18.92
N LYS A 75 0.78 24.50 17.87
CA LYS A 75 0.05 25.75 17.61
C LYS A 75 -1.44 25.48 17.34
N MET A 76 -1.76 24.48 16.52
CA MET A 76 -3.12 24.03 16.24
C MET A 76 -3.83 23.59 17.53
N SER A 77 -3.15 22.83 18.39
CA SER A 77 -3.69 22.42 19.70
C SER A 77 -4.05 23.62 20.57
N LYS A 78 -3.20 24.66 20.63
CA LYS A 78 -3.45 25.88 21.42
C LYS A 78 -4.57 26.76 20.86
N GLN A 79 -4.76 26.76 19.53
CA GLN A 79 -5.81 27.54 18.86
C GLN A 79 -7.17 26.85 18.97
N GLY A 80 -7.23 25.52 18.82
CA GLY A 80 -8.46 24.74 18.99
C GLY A 80 -9.07 24.87 20.40
N GLU A 81 -8.24 24.87 21.44
CA GLU A 81 -8.71 25.09 22.82
C GLU A 81 -9.42 26.46 23.02
N LYS A 82 -9.08 27.47 22.21
CA LYS A 82 -9.65 28.84 22.29
C LYS A 82 -10.89 29.05 21.40
N GLN A 83 -11.06 28.27 20.34
CA GLN A 83 -12.14 28.42 19.36
C GLN A 83 -13.12 27.24 19.39
N LYS A 84 -13.71 26.96 20.56
CA LYS A 84 -14.79 25.95 20.70
C LYS A 84 -16.13 26.42 20.08
N LYS A 85 -16.12 26.87 18.83
CA LYS A 85 -17.31 26.96 17.97
C LYS A 85 -17.17 25.90 16.90
N TYR A 86 -17.46 24.65 17.27
CA TYR A 86 -17.42 23.54 16.33
C TYR A 86 -18.84 23.30 15.80
N SER A 87 -19.03 23.45 14.48
CA SER A 87 -20.28 23.05 13.85
C SER A 87 -20.37 21.52 13.88
N ALA A 88 -21.47 20.99 14.39
CA ALA A 88 -21.80 19.58 14.22
C ALA A 88 -21.74 19.25 12.72
N TYR A 89 -20.98 18.22 12.34
CA TYR A 89 -21.06 17.68 11.00
C TYR A 89 -22.53 17.29 10.75
N PRO A 90 -23.15 17.64 9.62
CA PRO A 90 -24.37 16.95 9.25
C PRO A 90 -24.00 15.50 8.98
N ALA A 91 -24.23 14.61 9.95
CA ALA A 91 -24.06 13.19 9.76
C ALA A 91 -25.11 12.73 8.74
N LYS A 92 -24.66 12.27 7.57
CA LYS A 92 -25.59 11.71 6.59
C LYS A 92 -26.00 10.32 7.08
N ILE A 93 -27.30 10.08 7.14
CA ILE A 93 -27.83 8.74 7.42
C ILE A 93 -27.95 7.99 6.09
N HIS A 94 -27.18 6.92 5.95
CA HIS A 94 -27.23 6.02 4.80
C HIS A 94 -28.07 4.80 5.15
N ARG A 95 -29.04 4.47 4.30
CA ARG A 95 -29.86 3.27 4.41
C ARG A 95 -29.19 2.12 3.66
N ILE A 96 -28.80 1.09 4.40
CA ILE A 96 -28.03 -0.04 3.89
C ILE A 96 -28.89 -1.29 3.91
N GLN A 97 -29.02 -1.92 2.75
CA GLN A 97 -29.77 -3.17 2.63
C GLN A 97 -28.92 -4.34 3.15
N VAL A 98 -29.49 -5.15 4.03
CA VAL A 98 -28.81 -6.32 4.62
C VAL A 98 -29.74 -7.53 4.62
N CYS A 99 -29.25 -8.65 4.09
CA CYS A 99 -29.88 -9.95 4.18
C CYS A 99 -29.29 -10.76 5.33
N TYR A 100 -30.16 -11.29 6.20
CA TYR A 100 -29.79 -12.16 7.34
C TYR A 100 -30.14 -13.63 7.09
N HIS A 101 -30.39 -14.03 5.85
CA HIS A 101 -30.71 -15.42 5.54
C HIS A 101 -29.51 -16.34 5.85
N PRO A 102 -29.70 -17.53 6.44
CA PRO A 102 -28.62 -18.45 6.81
C PRO A 102 -27.63 -18.77 5.69
N ASP A 103 -28.08 -18.79 4.43
CA ASP A 103 -27.23 -19.05 3.26
C ASP A 103 -26.14 -18.00 3.01
N VAL A 104 -26.33 -16.78 3.51
CA VAL A 104 -25.38 -15.66 3.36
C VAL A 104 -24.83 -15.15 4.69
N ALA A 105 -25.51 -15.47 5.79
CA ALA A 105 -25.20 -15.07 7.15
C ALA A 105 -24.45 -16.21 7.89
N LEU A 106 -23.21 -16.47 7.48
CA LEU A 106 -22.47 -17.70 7.80
C LEU A 106 -22.34 -18.02 9.30
N ASP A 107 -22.33 -17.00 10.17
CA ASP A 107 -22.16 -17.15 11.62
C ASP A 107 -23.43 -16.84 12.42
N LEU A 108 -24.55 -16.52 11.77
CA LEU A 108 -25.73 -16.00 12.48
C LEU A 108 -26.23 -16.97 13.57
N HIS A 109 -26.24 -18.27 13.28
CA HIS A 109 -26.61 -19.28 14.27
C HIS A 109 -25.61 -19.32 15.44
N ASP A 110 -24.30 -19.31 15.16
CA ASP A 110 -23.26 -19.37 16.19
C ASP A 110 -23.23 -18.10 17.05
N ILE A 111 -23.47 -16.94 16.44
CA ILE A 111 -23.65 -15.65 17.12
C ILE A 111 -24.83 -15.73 18.08
N ALA A 112 -26.02 -16.14 17.59
CA ALA A 112 -27.22 -16.24 18.42
C ALA A 112 -27.01 -17.19 19.60
N LYS A 113 -26.41 -18.36 19.36
CA LYS A 113 -26.06 -19.34 20.39
C LYS A 113 -25.07 -18.78 21.43
N ALA A 114 -23.99 -18.15 20.98
CA ALA A 114 -22.96 -17.60 21.87
C ALA A 114 -23.51 -16.45 22.73
N CYS A 115 -24.38 -15.62 22.17
CA CYS A 115 -25.05 -14.51 22.86
C CYS A 115 -26.26 -14.95 23.70
N LYS A 116 -26.66 -16.23 23.65
CA LYS A 116 -27.86 -16.77 24.32
C LYS A 116 -29.14 -16.07 23.87
N LEU A 117 -29.28 -15.88 22.57
CA LEU A 117 -30.41 -15.24 21.91
C LEU A 117 -31.03 -16.22 20.90
N SER A 118 -32.29 -16.00 20.55
CA SER A 118 -32.83 -16.53 19.29
C SER A 118 -32.21 -15.82 18.09
N ILE A 119 -32.28 -16.44 16.91
CA ILE A 119 -31.81 -15.83 15.66
C ILE A 119 -32.56 -14.51 15.40
N GLU A 120 -33.87 -14.50 15.60
CA GLU A 120 -34.70 -13.31 15.40
C GLU A 120 -34.31 -12.16 16.35
N GLU A 121 -34.06 -12.45 17.63
CA GLU A 121 -33.57 -11.46 18.58
C GLU A 121 -32.20 -10.91 18.18
N ALA A 122 -31.27 -11.76 17.75
CA ALA A 122 -29.94 -11.33 17.30
C ALA A 122 -30.03 -10.39 16.08
N VAL A 123 -30.87 -10.74 15.09
CA VAL A 123 -31.14 -9.90 13.91
C VAL A 123 -31.79 -8.58 14.31
N ASN A 124 -32.81 -8.60 15.18
CA ASN A 124 -33.49 -7.39 15.64
C ASN A 124 -32.57 -6.45 16.42
N LEU A 125 -31.68 -6.99 17.26
CA LEU A 125 -30.69 -6.21 18.00
C LEU A 125 -29.63 -5.57 17.09
N HIS A 126 -29.35 -6.18 15.94
CA HIS A 126 -28.44 -5.61 14.94
C HIS A 126 -29.16 -4.58 14.06
N LYS A 127 -30.30 -4.91 13.46
CA LYS A 127 -30.94 -4.03 12.46
C LYS A 127 -31.57 -2.75 13.03
N ASN A 128 -32.03 -2.76 14.29
CA ASN A 128 -32.78 -1.65 14.89
C ASN A 128 -31.90 -0.56 15.53
N ASN A 129 -30.57 -0.67 15.42
CA ASN A 129 -29.65 0.35 15.91
C ASN A 129 -29.27 1.34 14.81
N LEU A 130 -28.89 2.54 15.25
CA LEU A 130 -28.22 3.53 14.41
C LEU A 130 -26.73 3.44 14.67
N TYR A 131 -25.97 3.21 13.61
CA TYR A 131 -24.54 3.01 13.65
C TYR A 131 -23.80 4.27 13.23
N THR A 132 -22.64 4.56 13.81
CA THR A 132 -21.79 5.70 13.41
C THR A 132 -20.47 5.21 12.87
N ALA A 133 -20.06 5.68 11.69
CA ALA A 133 -18.77 5.38 11.08
C ALA A 133 -17.65 6.07 11.89
N ASP A 134 -17.01 5.33 12.79
CA ASP A 134 -15.94 5.84 13.65
C ASP A 134 -14.73 6.23 12.83
N ILE A 135 -14.27 5.35 11.93
CA ILE A 135 -13.20 5.63 10.98
C ILE A 135 -13.42 4.83 9.69
N LEU A 136 -12.84 5.31 8.60
CA LEU A 136 -12.56 4.48 7.43
C LEU A 136 -11.13 3.95 7.56
N GLY A 137 -10.95 2.64 7.37
CA GLY A 137 -9.65 2.01 7.51
C GLY A 137 -9.61 0.63 6.88
N PHE A 138 -8.53 -0.13 7.11
CA PHE A 138 -8.32 -1.48 6.56
C PHE A 138 -8.20 -1.54 5.02
N MET A 139 -9.25 -1.20 4.27
CA MET A 139 -9.27 -1.16 2.80
C MET A 139 -10.34 -0.18 2.28
N PRO A 140 -10.29 0.22 1.00
CA PRO A 140 -11.23 1.19 0.44
C PRO A 140 -12.69 0.78 0.63
N GLY A 141 -13.49 1.67 1.20
CA GLY A 141 -14.91 1.45 1.51
C GLY A 141 -15.19 0.73 2.82
N PHE A 142 -14.17 0.25 3.54
CA PHE A 142 -14.37 -0.39 4.83
C PHE A 142 -14.44 0.67 5.93
N ALA A 143 -15.55 0.70 6.64
CA ALA A 143 -15.77 1.57 7.79
C ALA A 143 -15.98 0.73 9.05
N TYR A 144 -15.39 1.18 10.14
CA TYR A 144 -15.62 0.63 11.47
C TYR A 144 -16.79 1.38 12.10
N PHE A 145 -17.87 0.68 12.45
CA PHE A 145 -19.06 1.31 13.01
C PHE A 145 -19.22 1.02 14.50
N SER A 146 -19.38 2.07 15.31
CA SER A 146 -19.89 1.96 16.69
C SER A 146 -21.42 1.93 16.72
N GLY A 147 -21.98 1.52 17.85
CA GLY A 147 -23.42 1.42 18.08
C GLY A 147 -23.96 0.00 18.10
N LEU A 148 -23.09 -1.03 18.07
CA LEU A 148 -23.53 -2.41 18.24
C LEU A 148 -24.14 -2.62 19.62
N ASN A 149 -25.26 -3.34 19.68
CA ASN A 149 -25.92 -3.65 20.94
C ASN A 149 -24.96 -4.50 21.83
N PRO A 150 -24.74 -4.15 23.11
CA PRO A 150 -23.85 -4.92 23.99
C PRO A 150 -24.23 -6.40 24.17
N LYS A 151 -25.50 -6.77 23.91
CA LYS A 151 -25.92 -8.18 23.91
C LYS A 151 -25.33 -9.01 22.76
N LEU A 152 -24.83 -8.35 21.71
CA LEU A 152 -24.13 -8.96 20.58
C LEU A 152 -22.61 -8.90 20.70
N LEU A 153 -22.07 -8.55 21.88
CA LEU A 153 -20.64 -8.49 22.10
C LEU A 153 -20.03 -9.89 21.96
N LEU A 154 -19.17 -10.05 20.96
CA LEU A 154 -18.40 -11.27 20.71
C LEU A 154 -16.98 -10.90 20.28
N PRO A 155 -15.95 -11.63 20.75
CA PRO A 155 -14.61 -11.42 20.26
C PRO A 155 -14.51 -11.78 18.78
N ARG A 156 -13.40 -11.37 18.16
CA ARG A 156 -12.99 -11.92 16.86
C ARG A 156 -12.82 -13.44 16.94
N LEU A 157 -12.94 -14.11 15.80
CA LEU A 157 -12.60 -15.51 15.66
C LEU A 157 -11.12 -15.74 16.05
N PRO A 158 -10.80 -16.85 16.76
CA PRO A 158 -9.42 -17.19 17.12
C PRO A 158 -8.48 -17.34 15.92
N SER A 159 -9.02 -17.78 14.78
CA SER A 159 -8.31 -17.86 13.51
C SER A 159 -9.14 -17.20 12.41
N PRO A 160 -8.56 -16.29 11.61
CA PRO A 160 -9.29 -15.63 10.54
C PRO A 160 -9.66 -16.61 9.43
N ARG A 161 -10.81 -16.40 8.80
CA ARG A 161 -11.17 -17.09 7.56
C ARG A 161 -10.22 -16.70 6.45
N PRO A 162 -9.80 -17.66 5.60
CA PRO A 162 -9.01 -17.34 4.41
C PRO A 162 -9.82 -16.51 3.40
N VAL A 163 -11.15 -16.66 3.39
CA VAL A 163 -12.04 -15.96 2.47
C VAL A 163 -13.30 -15.53 3.23
N VAL A 164 -13.53 -14.22 3.26
CA VAL A 164 -14.78 -13.57 3.63
C VAL A 164 -15.37 -12.99 2.35
N PRO A 165 -16.60 -13.37 1.95
CA PRO A 165 -17.22 -12.88 0.72
C PRO A 165 -17.42 -11.35 0.72
N LYS A 166 -17.30 -10.73 -0.44
CA LYS A 166 -17.73 -9.33 -0.67
C LYS A 166 -19.16 -9.11 -0.17
N GLY A 167 -19.38 -7.98 0.49
CA GLY A 167 -20.65 -7.57 1.07
C GLY A 167 -20.96 -8.17 2.43
N SER A 168 -20.10 -9.05 2.97
CA SER A 168 -20.36 -9.66 4.29
C SER A 168 -20.47 -8.59 5.37
N VAL A 169 -21.56 -8.61 6.12
CA VAL A 169 -21.80 -7.79 7.30
C VAL A 169 -21.33 -8.57 8.51
N ALA A 170 -20.48 -7.97 9.33
CA ALA A 170 -19.79 -8.68 10.38
C ALA A 170 -19.69 -7.89 11.68
N ILE A 171 -19.62 -8.61 12.80
CA ILE A 171 -19.47 -8.05 14.14
C ILE A 171 -18.21 -8.58 14.83
N ALA A 172 -17.57 -7.69 15.58
CA ALA A 172 -16.50 -8.04 16.51
C ALA A 172 -16.39 -6.97 17.60
N GLU A 173 -16.16 -7.40 18.83
CA GLU A 173 -16.23 -6.57 20.02
C GLU A 173 -17.57 -5.80 20.08
N LEU A 174 -17.53 -4.47 20.12
CA LEU A 174 -18.72 -3.60 20.05
C LEU A 174 -18.84 -2.87 18.70
N GLN A 175 -18.26 -3.46 17.65
CA GLN A 175 -18.26 -2.90 16.32
C GLN A 175 -18.99 -3.77 15.32
N THR A 176 -19.58 -3.13 14.31
CA THR A 176 -20.04 -3.77 13.08
C THR A 176 -19.29 -3.18 11.88
N ALA A 177 -19.21 -3.93 10.79
CA ALA A 177 -18.57 -3.50 9.55
C ALA A 177 -19.14 -4.25 8.35
N ILE A 178 -18.88 -3.74 7.15
CA ILE A 178 -19.23 -4.41 5.89
C ILE A 178 -17.97 -4.55 5.05
N TYR A 179 -17.66 -5.78 4.64
CA TYR A 179 -16.51 -6.09 3.80
C TYR A 179 -16.76 -5.65 2.35
N PRO A 180 -16.07 -4.62 1.82
CA PRO A 180 -16.34 -4.10 0.47
C PRO A 180 -15.90 -5.04 -0.65
N ARG A 181 -15.03 -6.01 -0.32
CA ARG A 181 -14.38 -6.94 -1.24
C ARG A 181 -14.16 -8.28 -0.56
N THR A 182 -13.89 -9.29 -1.38
CA THR A 182 -13.50 -10.62 -0.90
C THR A 182 -12.07 -10.58 -0.35
N THR A 183 -11.90 -10.92 0.93
CA THR A 183 -10.61 -10.85 1.64
C THR A 183 -10.57 -11.85 2.79
N PRO A 184 -9.39 -12.24 3.33
CA PRO A 184 -9.35 -12.88 4.64
C PRO A 184 -9.92 -11.97 5.74
N GLY A 185 -10.50 -12.55 6.80
CA GLY A 185 -11.08 -11.79 7.90
C GLY A 185 -11.49 -12.67 9.09
N GLY A 186 -11.40 -12.12 10.31
CA GLY A 186 -11.70 -12.84 11.55
C GLY A 186 -12.93 -12.33 12.29
N TRP A 187 -13.83 -11.60 11.64
CA TRP A 187 -15.06 -11.10 12.28
C TRP A 187 -16.21 -12.11 12.08
N ASN A 188 -17.18 -12.09 13.00
CA ASN A 188 -18.33 -12.99 12.95
C ASN A 188 -19.35 -12.46 11.93
N LEU A 189 -19.69 -13.25 10.92
CA LEU A 189 -20.50 -12.85 9.77
C LEU A 189 -22.00 -13.00 10.09
N ILE A 190 -22.66 -11.89 10.37
CA ILE A 190 -24.07 -11.85 10.80
C ILE A 190 -25.05 -11.71 9.62
N GLY A 191 -24.59 -11.25 8.46
CA GLY A 191 -25.43 -11.03 7.28
C GLY A 191 -24.63 -10.66 6.04
N ARG A 192 -25.31 -10.24 4.97
CA ARG A 192 -24.66 -9.79 3.73
C ARG A 192 -25.43 -8.66 3.07
N SER A 193 -24.70 -7.67 2.55
CA SER A 193 -25.21 -6.47 1.89
C SER A 193 -24.84 -6.47 0.40
N PRO A 194 -25.77 -6.13 -0.51
CA PRO A 194 -25.46 -5.95 -1.92
C PRO A 194 -24.93 -4.54 -2.22
N ASN A 195 -24.94 -3.62 -1.25
CA ASN A 195 -24.56 -2.22 -1.44
C ASN A 195 -23.08 -2.09 -1.85
N GLN A 196 -22.82 -1.17 -2.79
CA GLN A 196 -21.47 -0.83 -3.20
C GLN A 196 -20.87 0.22 -2.24
N MET A 197 -19.85 -0.18 -1.49
CA MET A 197 -19.24 0.67 -0.46
C MET A 197 -18.17 1.62 -1.01
N PHE A 198 -17.63 1.29 -2.18
CA PHE A 198 -16.57 2.07 -2.82
C PHE A 198 -16.68 1.97 -4.35
N ASP A 199 -16.61 3.10 -5.02
CA ASP A 199 -16.56 3.23 -6.47
C ASP A 199 -15.66 4.40 -6.87
N ILE A 200 -14.61 4.11 -7.63
CA ILE A 200 -13.66 5.12 -8.14
C ILE A 200 -14.29 6.09 -9.15
N GLN A 201 -15.49 5.82 -9.66
CA GLN A 201 -16.24 6.73 -10.54
C GLN A 201 -17.05 7.78 -9.77
N ASN A 202 -17.26 7.57 -8.47
CA ASN A 202 -17.99 8.51 -7.62
C ASN A 202 -17.08 9.58 -7.02
N HIS A 203 -17.66 10.73 -6.69
CA HIS A 203 -16.98 11.83 -6.00
C HIS A 203 -17.82 12.28 -4.79
N PRO A 204 -17.44 11.90 -3.55
CA PRO A 204 -16.29 11.07 -3.17
C PRO A 204 -16.46 9.58 -3.57
N PRO A 205 -15.36 8.81 -3.65
CA PRO A 205 -15.43 7.42 -4.10
C PRO A 205 -15.98 6.44 -3.04
N GLY A 206 -15.89 6.79 -1.76
CA GLY A 206 -16.49 6.01 -0.68
C GLY A 206 -17.95 6.39 -0.43
N LEU A 207 -18.79 5.40 -0.08
CA LEU A 207 -20.17 5.64 0.33
C LEU A 207 -20.25 6.43 1.65
N PHE A 208 -19.36 6.11 2.59
CA PHE A 208 -19.31 6.71 3.93
C PHE A 208 -18.15 7.70 4.07
N MET A 209 -18.36 8.70 4.90
CA MET A 209 -17.31 9.51 5.52
C MET A 209 -17.27 9.24 7.03
N ALA A 210 -16.14 9.56 7.68
CA ALA A 210 -16.05 9.46 9.13
C ALA A 210 -17.07 10.39 9.79
N GLY A 211 -17.87 9.84 10.70
CA GLY A 211 -19.00 10.51 11.35
C GLY A 211 -20.36 10.33 10.65
N ASP A 212 -20.41 9.76 9.45
CA ASP A 212 -21.69 9.36 8.84
C ASP A 212 -22.37 8.25 9.64
N GLN A 213 -23.67 8.07 9.41
CA GLN A 213 -24.46 7.06 10.09
C GLN A 213 -25.00 6.00 9.12
N MET A 214 -25.12 4.77 9.62
CA MET A 214 -25.73 3.66 8.92
C MET A 214 -27.02 3.25 9.64
N GLN A 215 -28.11 3.21 8.88
CA GLN A 215 -29.37 2.59 9.27
C GLN A 215 -29.60 1.36 8.41
N ILE A 216 -29.89 0.22 9.02
CA ILE A 216 -30.05 -1.03 8.29
C ILE A 216 -31.51 -1.20 7.85
N GLU A 217 -31.70 -1.56 6.59
CA GLU A 217 -32.94 -2.03 6.02
C GLU A 217 -32.80 -3.54 5.72
N GLU A 218 -33.58 -4.37 6.41
CA GLU A 218 -33.59 -5.80 6.17
C GLU A 218 -34.23 -6.11 4.80
N ILE A 219 -33.59 -7.00 4.04
CA ILE A 219 -34.09 -7.49 2.75
C ILE A 219 -34.11 -9.02 2.71
N THR A 220 -34.99 -9.56 1.87
CA THR A 220 -35.11 -11.00 1.63
C THR A 220 -33.92 -11.55 0.82
N LEU A 221 -33.75 -12.88 0.83
CA LEU A 221 -32.73 -13.55 0.02
C LEU A 221 -32.92 -13.27 -1.49
N ASP A 222 -34.16 -13.30 -1.97
CA ASP A 222 -34.49 -13.04 -3.38
C ASP A 222 -34.14 -11.62 -3.80
N GLU A 223 -34.43 -10.62 -2.96
CA GLU A 223 -34.05 -9.23 -3.20
C GLU A 223 -32.54 -9.05 -3.20
N PHE A 224 -31.84 -9.69 -2.25
CA PHE A 224 -30.38 -9.69 -2.19
C PHE A 224 -29.78 -10.23 -3.49
N GLN A 225 -30.23 -11.41 -3.95
CA GLN A 225 -29.71 -12.03 -5.17
C GLN A 225 -29.95 -11.15 -6.39
N LYS A 226 -31.13 -10.53 -6.52
CA LYS A 226 -31.44 -9.59 -7.62
C LYS A 226 -30.53 -8.37 -7.60
N LEU A 227 -30.30 -7.77 -6.43
CA LEU A 227 -29.45 -6.59 -6.29
C LEU A 227 -27.97 -6.92 -6.49
N ASP A 228 -27.49 -8.05 -5.94
CA ASP A 228 -26.11 -8.49 -6.07
C ASP A 228 -25.77 -8.82 -7.53
N GLN A 229 -26.66 -9.49 -8.27
CA GLN A 229 -26.53 -9.71 -9.72
C GLN A 229 -26.49 -8.39 -10.50
N LYS A 230 -27.38 -7.45 -10.18
CA LYS A 230 -27.39 -6.13 -10.83
C LYS A 230 -26.08 -5.37 -10.60
N ASN A 231 -25.52 -5.45 -9.39
CA ASN A 231 -24.31 -4.72 -9.01
C ASN A 231 -23.01 -5.40 -9.47
N SER A 232 -23.02 -6.70 -9.75
CA SER A 232 -21.83 -7.45 -10.21
C SER A 232 -21.49 -7.18 -11.69
N HIS A 233 -22.42 -6.67 -12.49
CA HIS A 233 -22.18 -6.32 -13.89
C HIS A 233 -21.45 -4.97 -14.10
N GLN A 234 -21.27 -4.17 -13.05
CA GLN A 234 -20.61 -2.85 -13.12
C GLN A 234 -19.12 -2.87 -12.73
N GLU A 235 -18.46 -4.03 -12.72
CA GLU A 235 -16.98 -4.03 -12.67
C GLU A 235 -16.44 -3.48 -14.00
N VAL A 236 -16.14 -2.19 -13.98
CA VAL A 236 -15.58 -1.45 -15.10
C VAL A 236 -14.14 -1.92 -15.29
N ILE A 237 -13.98 -3.00 -16.05
CA ILE A 237 -12.72 -3.36 -16.69
C ILE A 237 -12.41 -2.21 -17.64
N ARG A 238 -11.55 -1.29 -17.20
CA ARG A 238 -11.07 -0.18 -18.04
C ARG A 238 -10.13 -0.76 -19.08
N ALA A 239 -10.70 -1.19 -20.21
CA ALA A 239 -9.92 -1.41 -21.42
C ALA A 239 -9.23 -0.09 -21.77
N LEU A 240 -7.92 -0.15 -22.00
CA LEU A 240 -7.12 0.98 -22.45
C LEU A 240 -7.72 1.50 -23.77
N ASP A 241 -8.10 2.78 -23.80
CA ASP A 241 -8.70 3.41 -24.98
C ASP A 241 -7.80 3.22 -26.20
N LYS A 242 -8.37 2.63 -27.27
CA LYS A 242 -7.63 2.18 -28.47
C LYS A 242 -7.18 3.29 -29.42
N ASN A 243 -7.40 4.57 -29.12
CA ASN A 243 -7.46 5.58 -30.19
C ASN A 243 -6.23 6.48 -30.38
N ASN A 244 -5.12 6.32 -29.66
CA ASN A 244 -3.91 7.17 -29.84
C ASN A 244 -2.55 6.46 -29.58
N ALA A 245 -2.47 5.13 -29.70
CA ALA A 245 -1.22 4.42 -29.44
C ALA A 245 -0.21 4.58 -30.60
N GLU A 246 0.99 5.10 -30.33
CA GLU A 246 2.09 5.22 -31.31
C GLU A 246 2.88 3.91 -31.49
N GLY A 247 2.60 2.91 -30.65
CA GLY A 247 3.21 1.59 -30.67
C GLY A 247 2.61 0.68 -29.60
N SER A 248 3.03 -0.59 -29.58
CA SER A 248 2.57 -1.54 -28.56
C SER A 248 3.61 -2.58 -28.20
N ILE A 249 3.41 -3.20 -27.04
CA ILE A 249 4.14 -4.36 -26.54
C ILE A 249 3.14 -5.48 -26.30
N GLU A 250 3.39 -6.65 -26.85
CA GLU A 250 2.60 -7.85 -26.60
C GLU A 250 3.25 -8.73 -25.53
N VAL A 251 2.45 -9.17 -24.57
CA VAL A 251 2.90 -10.03 -23.46
C VAL A 251 2.77 -11.50 -23.89
N LEU A 252 3.88 -12.11 -24.31
CA LEU A 252 3.90 -13.52 -24.68
C LEU A 252 3.83 -14.44 -23.44
N GLN A 253 4.45 -14.03 -22.35
CA GLN A 253 4.40 -14.68 -21.02
C GLN A 253 4.45 -13.62 -19.93
N SER A 254 3.67 -13.79 -18.85
CA SER A 254 3.55 -12.78 -17.77
C SER A 254 4.67 -12.81 -16.72
N GLY A 255 5.52 -13.83 -16.70
CA GLY A 255 6.39 -14.13 -15.55
C GLY A 255 5.59 -14.58 -14.32
N THR A 256 6.26 -14.69 -13.17
CA THR A 256 5.66 -15.19 -11.91
C THR A 256 4.60 -14.23 -11.36
N PHE A 257 4.91 -12.93 -11.30
CA PHE A 257 3.99 -11.86 -10.91
C PHE A 257 4.49 -10.52 -11.46
N THR A 258 3.73 -9.90 -12.35
CA THR A 258 4.12 -8.68 -13.06
C THR A 258 2.97 -7.67 -13.03
N SER A 259 3.28 -6.42 -12.68
CA SER A 259 2.28 -5.34 -12.57
C SER A 259 2.86 -4.02 -13.01
N ILE A 260 2.00 -3.07 -13.36
CA ILE A 260 2.43 -1.71 -13.66
C ILE A 260 2.45 -0.92 -12.35
N GLN A 261 3.54 -0.23 -12.06
CA GLN A 261 3.75 0.51 -10.81
C GLN A 261 4.35 1.87 -11.10
N ASP A 262 3.96 2.87 -10.31
CA ASP A 262 4.49 4.22 -10.29
C ASP A 262 4.75 4.67 -8.85
N GLU A 263 4.81 5.98 -8.64
CA GLU A 263 4.88 6.57 -7.31
C GLU A 263 3.65 6.26 -6.46
N PRO A 264 3.77 6.27 -5.12
CA PRO A 264 2.63 6.08 -4.24
C PRO A 264 1.53 7.13 -4.46
N ARG A 265 0.27 6.72 -4.33
CA ARG A 265 -0.90 7.61 -4.24
C ARG A 265 -0.91 8.27 -2.87
N LEU A 266 -0.89 9.59 -2.83
CA LEU A 266 -0.88 10.34 -1.57
C LEU A 266 -2.16 11.15 -1.37
N GLY A 267 -2.55 11.32 -0.10
CA GLY A 267 -3.69 12.11 0.34
C GLY A 267 -5.02 11.35 0.44
N PHE A 268 -5.03 10.01 0.35
CA PHE A 268 -6.27 9.22 0.26
C PHE A 268 -6.48 8.23 1.42
N SER A 269 -5.58 8.16 2.42
CA SER A 269 -5.73 7.21 3.53
C SER A 269 -6.97 7.44 4.39
N HIS A 270 -7.49 8.68 4.42
CA HIS A 270 -8.74 9.02 5.09
C HIS A 270 -9.98 8.38 4.45
N TRP A 271 -9.86 7.86 3.21
CA TRP A 271 -10.84 7.00 2.54
C TRP A 271 -10.46 5.51 2.58
N ALA A 272 -9.51 5.15 3.44
CA ALA A 272 -8.92 3.82 3.52
C ALA A 272 -8.23 3.34 2.23
N VAL A 273 -7.87 4.27 1.33
CA VAL A 273 -7.07 3.98 0.15
C VAL A 273 -5.59 4.10 0.54
N GLY A 274 -4.89 2.96 0.59
CA GLY A 274 -3.47 2.93 0.86
C GLY A 274 -2.62 3.49 -0.29
N PRO A 275 -1.33 3.79 -0.05
CA PRO A 275 -0.52 4.45 -1.06
C PRO A 275 -0.20 3.60 -2.29
N GLY A 276 0.04 2.29 -2.14
CA GLY A 276 0.47 1.44 -3.24
C GLY A 276 1.81 1.87 -3.84
N GLY A 277 1.96 1.73 -5.16
CA GLY A 277 3.17 2.10 -5.89
C GLY A 277 4.23 0.99 -5.90
N ALA A 278 5.38 1.27 -6.52
CA ALA A 278 6.47 0.28 -6.60
C ALA A 278 6.99 -0.08 -5.20
N CYS A 279 7.25 -1.37 -4.95
CA CYS A 279 7.88 -1.78 -3.69
C CYS A 279 9.33 -1.27 -3.60
N ASP A 280 10.02 -1.16 -4.74
CA ASP A 280 11.36 -0.60 -4.86
C ASP A 280 11.31 0.70 -5.68
N LEU A 281 10.97 1.81 -5.01
CA LEU A 281 10.90 3.13 -5.63
C LEU A 281 12.27 3.60 -6.16
N SER A 282 13.37 3.24 -5.50
CA SER A 282 14.71 3.61 -5.97
C SER A 282 15.02 2.98 -7.31
N SER A 283 14.66 1.71 -7.52
CA SER A 283 14.81 1.04 -8.82
C SER A 283 13.87 1.61 -9.87
N LEU A 284 12.63 1.97 -9.52
CA LEU A 284 11.70 2.68 -10.40
C LEU A 284 12.32 3.98 -10.92
N HIS A 285 12.84 4.81 -10.02
CA HIS A 285 13.45 6.10 -10.37
C HIS A 285 14.66 5.93 -11.30
N LEU A 286 15.55 4.99 -10.98
CA LEU A 286 16.74 4.75 -11.81
C LEU A 286 16.36 4.18 -13.19
N ALA A 287 15.42 3.23 -13.26
CA ALA A 287 14.98 2.66 -14.53
C ALA A 287 14.37 3.76 -15.44
N ASN A 288 13.50 4.61 -14.89
CA ASN A 288 12.92 5.73 -15.64
C ASN A 288 13.98 6.77 -16.05
N ALA A 289 14.90 7.12 -15.15
CA ALA A 289 15.96 8.06 -15.47
C ALA A 289 16.82 7.57 -16.64
N LEU A 290 17.16 6.27 -16.70
CA LEU A 290 17.99 5.68 -17.76
C LEU A 290 17.38 5.79 -19.16
N VAL A 291 16.05 5.82 -19.28
CA VAL A 291 15.35 5.98 -20.56
C VAL A 291 14.92 7.43 -20.83
N GLY A 292 15.27 8.37 -19.95
CA GLY A 292 14.93 9.79 -20.07
C GLY A 292 13.50 10.15 -19.65
N ASN A 293 12.81 9.25 -18.93
CA ASN A 293 11.46 9.53 -18.41
C ASN A 293 11.52 10.37 -17.13
N PRO A 294 10.42 11.06 -16.76
CA PRO A 294 10.21 11.50 -15.38
C PRO A 294 10.38 10.32 -14.41
N ILE A 295 11.11 10.51 -13.32
CA ILE A 295 11.54 9.41 -12.44
C ILE A 295 10.37 8.61 -11.84
N GLY A 296 9.24 9.27 -11.59
CA GLY A 296 8.03 8.68 -11.03
C GLY A 296 7.03 8.13 -12.06
N MET A 297 7.40 8.05 -13.35
CA MET A 297 6.53 7.55 -14.40
C MET A 297 6.23 6.04 -14.22
N ALA A 298 5.03 5.61 -14.62
CA ALA A 298 4.64 4.21 -14.54
C ALA A 298 5.56 3.28 -15.36
N ALA A 299 5.99 2.19 -14.72
CA ALA A 299 6.88 1.18 -15.26
C ALA A 299 6.40 -0.23 -14.88
N ILE A 300 6.99 -1.26 -15.45
CA ILE A 300 6.61 -2.66 -15.19
C ILE A 300 7.44 -3.20 -14.02
N GLU A 301 6.83 -3.45 -12.87
CA GLU A 301 7.45 -4.17 -11.75
C GLU A 301 7.29 -5.69 -11.95
N MET A 302 8.40 -6.40 -11.91
CA MET A 302 8.51 -7.84 -12.14
C MET A 302 9.01 -8.50 -10.85
N THR A 303 8.29 -9.50 -10.34
CA THR A 303 8.63 -10.22 -9.11
C THR A 303 9.00 -11.67 -9.42
N SER A 304 10.10 -12.16 -8.84
CA SER A 304 10.68 -13.51 -8.99
C SER A 304 11.20 -13.85 -10.40
N SER A 305 10.42 -13.59 -11.45
CA SER A 305 10.84 -13.73 -12.85
C SER A 305 10.11 -12.72 -13.73
N GLY A 306 10.79 -12.23 -14.75
CA GLY A 306 10.23 -11.26 -15.69
C GLY A 306 9.32 -11.89 -16.77
N PRO A 307 8.52 -11.06 -17.47
CA PRO A 307 7.71 -11.49 -18.60
C PRO A 307 8.57 -11.79 -19.85
N THR A 308 7.95 -12.40 -20.86
CA THR A 308 8.46 -12.39 -22.23
C THR A 308 7.62 -11.42 -23.04
N LEU A 309 8.27 -10.43 -23.65
CA LEU A 309 7.62 -9.29 -24.30
C LEU A 309 8.04 -9.19 -25.77
N LEU A 310 7.07 -9.05 -26.67
CA LEU A 310 7.30 -8.75 -28.08
C LEU A 310 7.03 -7.27 -28.33
N PHE A 311 8.02 -6.57 -28.88
CA PHE A 311 7.94 -5.14 -29.15
C PHE A 311 7.49 -4.88 -30.58
N HIS A 312 6.32 -4.27 -30.77
CA HIS A 312 5.79 -3.93 -32.10
C HIS A 312 6.31 -2.57 -32.62
N GLN A 313 7.12 -1.88 -31.82
CA GLN A 313 7.77 -0.62 -32.16
C GLN A 313 9.20 -0.59 -31.59
N ALA A 314 10.12 0.05 -32.31
CA ALA A 314 11.47 0.30 -31.79
C ALA A 314 11.41 1.27 -30.61
N THR A 315 12.06 0.92 -29.50
CA THR A 315 12.01 1.73 -28.27
C THR A 315 13.27 1.53 -27.43
N CYS A 316 13.58 2.53 -26.60
CA CYS A 316 14.58 2.41 -25.53
C CYS A 316 13.92 1.83 -24.28
N ILE A 317 14.60 0.91 -23.61
CA ILE A 317 14.18 0.33 -22.34
C ILE A 317 15.34 0.36 -21.34
N ALA A 318 15.02 0.23 -20.06
CA ALA A 318 15.99 -0.09 -19.02
C ALA A 318 15.29 -0.84 -17.90
N TRP A 319 16.00 -1.78 -17.26
CA TRP A 319 15.52 -2.38 -16.02
C TRP A 319 16.57 -2.30 -14.92
N VAL A 320 16.10 -2.08 -13.69
CA VAL A 320 16.92 -1.93 -12.49
C VAL A 320 16.27 -2.69 -11.33
N GLY A 321 17.08 -3.19 -10.40
CA GLY A 321 16.63 -3.91 -9.20
C GLY A 321 17.37 -5.23 -9.06
N ALA A 322 16.62 -6.33 -8.96
CA ALA A 322 17.17 -7.68 -8.93
C ALA A 322 18.10 -7.92 -10.13
N ASP A 323 19.22 -8.61 -9.84
CA ASP A 323 20.25 -8.90 -10.83
C ASP A 323 19.73 -9.92 -11.86
N CYS A 324 19.51 -9.44 -13.08
CA CYS A 324 19.06 -10.25 -14.19
C CYS A 324 19.46 -9.68 -15.54
N ASP A 325 19.82 -10.59 -16.45
CA ASP A 325 20.06 -10.26 -17.85
C ASP A 325 18.83 -10.60 -18.69
N GLY A 326 18.67 -9.87 -19.79
CA GLY A 326 17.69 -10.16 -20.84
C GLY A 326 18.31 -11.01 -21.96
N ILE A 327 17.45 -11.72 -22.68
CA ILE A 327 17.74 -12.32 -23.97
C ILE A 327 16.88 -11.59 -24.99
N VAL A 328 17.51 -10.96 -25.98
CA VAL A 328 16.86 -10.29 -27.09
C VAL A 328 17.25 -10.99 -28.38
N ASN A 329 16.30 -11.62 -29.06
CA ASN A 329 16.52 -12.35 -30.32
C ASN A 329 17.72 -13.34 -30.25
N GLY A 330 17.91 -13.98 -29.08
CA GLY A 330 19.01 -14.92 -28.84
C GLY A 330 20.30 -14.30 -28.28
N GLN A 331 20.44 -12.97 -28.29
CA GLN A 331 21.59 -12.27 -27.71
C GLN A 331 21.37 -11.94 -26.23
N ARG A 332 22.38 -12.18 -25.39
CA ARG A 332 22.36 -11.81 -23.97
C ARG A 332 22.64 -10.32 -23.78
N ILE A 333 21.76 -9.63 -23.07
CA ILE A 333 21.79 -8.19 -22.81
C ILE A 333 21.82 -7.94 -21.30
N PRO A 334 22.87 -7.27 -20.79
CA PRO A 334 22.96 -6.97 -19.37
C PRO A 334 22.01 -5.83 -18.95
N GLY A 335 21.48 -5.91 -17.72
CA GLY A 335 20.59 -4.91 -17.14
C GLY A 335 21.28 -3.61 -16.69
N ASN A 336 20.53 -2.78 -15.96
CA ASN A 336 20.94 -1.52 -15.33
C ASN A 336 21.51 -0.46 -16.30
N ARG A 337 21.01 -0.42 -17.53
CA ARG A 337 21.48 0.50 -18.58
C ARG A 337 20.39 0.77 -19.62
N PRO A 338 20.52 1.83 -20.42
CA PRO A 338 19.64 2.03 -21.57
C PRO A 338 19.95 1.00 -22.66
N VAL A 339 18.91 0.41 -23.22
CA VAL A 339 18.95 -0.61 -24.28
C VAL A 339 17.95 -0.23 -25.36
N TRP A 340 18.40 -0.09 -26.60
CA TRP A 340 17.51 0.05 -27.75
C TRP A 340 17.17 -1.31 -28.34
N LEU A 341 15.88 -1.49 -28.60
CA LEU A 341 15.32 -2.66 -29.26
C LEU A 341 14.76 -2.28 -30.63
N ALA A 342 14.91 -3.17 -31.61
CA ALA A 342 14.25 -3.04 -32.90
C ALA A 342 12.77 -3.43 -32.78
N LYS A 343 11.95 -2.94 -33.71
CA LYS A 343 10.62 -3.51 -33.95
C LYS A 343 10.72 -5.01 -34.25
N GLY A 344 9.81 -5.79 -33.70
CA GLY A 344 9.79 -7.25 -33.79
C GLY A 344 10.71 -7.96 -32.79
N SER A 345 11.44 -7.22 -31.93
CA SER A 345 12.32 -7.84 -30.93
C SER A 345 11.51 -8.53 -29.84
N THR A 346 11.94 -9.74 -29.46
CA THR A 346 11.42 -10.43 -28.27
C THR A 346 12.42 -10.33 -27.14
N LEU A 347 12.02 -9.74 -26.02
CA LEU A 347 12.79 -9.69 -24.77
C LEU A 347 12.28 -10.76 -23.81
N LYS A 348 13.18 -11.60 -23.33
CA LYS A 348 12.95 -12.57 -22.26
C LYS A 348 13.94 -12.34 -21.13
N PHE A 349 13.49 -12.30 -19.88
CA PHE A 349 14.40 -12.22 -18.74
C PHE A 349 14.92 -13.61 -18.33
N LEU A 350 16.21 -13.68 -18.01
CA LEU A 350 16.77 -14.82 -17.29
C LEU A 350 16.29 -14.80 -15.82
N PRO A 351 16.37 -15.95 -15.12
CA PRO A 351 16.07 -16.00 -13.69
C PRO A 351 16.86 -14.94 -12.90
N PHE A 352 16.24 -14.38 -11.88
CA PHE A 352 16.89 -13.37 -11.04
C PHE A 352 17.91 -14.06 -10.14
N ASN A 353 19.19 -13.71 -10.30
CA ASN A 353 20.28 -14.35 -9.57
C ASN A 353 20.27 -13.95 -8.09
N SER A 354 20.17 -12.64 -7.85
CA SER A 354 20.14 -12.03 -6.52
C SER A 354 19.10 -10.90 -6.50
N GLY A 355 18.40 -10.76 -5.37
CA GLY A 355 17.22 -9.88 -5.28
C GLY A 355 15.96 -10.58 -5.76
N PHE A 356 14.83 -9.87 -5.68
CA PHE A 356 13.51 -10.46 -5.91
C PHE A 356 12.63 -9.66 -6.86
N ARG A 357 12.86 -8.34 -6.98
CA ARG A 357 12.06 -7.46 -7.83
C ARG A 357 12.94 -6.62 -8.74
N ALA A 358 12.55 -6.51 -10.01
CA ALA A 358 13.16 -5.59 -10.96
C ALA A 358 12.06 -4.74 -11.61
N VAL A 359 12.39 -3.50 -11.94
CA VAL A 359 11.48 -2.54 -12.58
C VAL A 359 11.98 -2.26 -13.98
N LEU A 360 11.15 -2.52 -14.98
CA LEU A 360 11.40 -2.28 -16.40
C LEU A 360 10.67 -0.99 -16.84
N ALA A 361 11.44 0.05 -17.15
CA ALA A 361 10.95 1.28 -17.75
C ALA A 361 10.98 1.20 -19.28
N ILE A 362 9.95 1.76 -19.91
CA ILE A 362 9.84 1.91 -21.35
C ILE A 362 9.96 3.40 -21.68
N GLY A 363 10.86 3.76 -22.60
CA GLY A 363 11.07 5.13 -23.03
C GLY A 363 9.78 5.77 -23.55
N GLY A 364 9.42 6.94 -23.02
CA GLY A 364 8.18 7.64 -23.32
C GLY A 364 6.93 7.09 -22.64
N GLY A 365 7.03 5.98 -21.90
CA GLY A 365 5.99 5.47 -21.03
C GLY A 365 4.87 4.69 -21.71
N LEU A 366 4.04 4.10 -20.85
CA LEU A 366 2.83 3.37 -21.24
C LEU A 366 1.63 4.32 -21.30
N GLN A 367 0.69 4.05 -22.20
CA GLN A 367 -0.57 4.78 -22.28
C GLN A 367 -1.54 4.18 -21.25
N LEU A 368 -1.79 4.90 -20.15
CA LEU A 368 -2.57 4.43 -19.01
C LEU A 368 -3.53 5.53 -18.51
N PRO A 369 -4.71 5.15 -18.00
CA PRO A 369 -5.60 6.11 -17.34
C PRO A 369 -5.04 6.51 -15.97
N GLU A 370 -5.16 7.78 -15.62
CA GLU A 370 -4.89 8.24 -14.26
C GLU A 370 -6.11 7.98 -13.37
N ILE A 371 -5.89 7.31 -12.24
CA ILE A 371 -6.93 6.96 -11.26
C ILE A 371 -6.42 7.36 -9.87
N LEU A 372 -7.13 8.32 -9.25
CA LEU A 372 -6.76 8.90 -7.95
C LEU A 372 -5.30 9.41 -7.93
N GLY A 373 -4.93 10.20 -8.95
CA GLY A 373 -3.63 10.87 -9.03
C GLY A 373 -2.46 10.01 -9.53
N ARG A 374 -2.68 8.74 -9.88
CA ARG A 374 -1.63 7.80 -10.34
C ARG A 374 -2.13 6.84 -11.41
N SER A 375 -1.21 6.30 -12.20
CA SER A 375 -1.47 5.36 -13.29
C SER A 375 -1.14 3.90 -12.94
N GLY A 376 -0.31 3.65 -11.93
CA GLY A 376 0.11 2.31 -11.51
C GLY A 376 -0.98 1.52 -10.78
N SER A 377 -0.82 0.21 -10.66
CA SER A 377 -1.75 -0.69 -9.98
C SER A 377 -1.64 -0.57 -8.46
N HIS A 378 -2.78 -0.51 -7.77
CA HIS A 378 -2.89 -0.91 -6.37
C HIS A 378 -3.76 -2.16 -6.32
N ILE A 379 -3.11 -3.32 -6.32
CA ILE A 379 -3.75 -4.60 -6.66
C ILE A 379 -4.71 -5.04 -5.56
N SER A 380 -4.30 -4.96 -4.29
CA SER A 380 -5.17 -5.31 -3.16
C SER A 380 -6.41 -4.40 -3.01
N ALA A 381 -6.31 -3.15 -3.46
CA ALA A 381 -7.42 -2.20 -3.50
C ALA A 381 -8.22 -2.26 -4.80
N ASP A 382 -7.70 -2.98 -5.80
CA ASP A 382 -8.22 -3.07 -7.16
C ASP A 382 -8.49 -1.69 -7.79
N ILE A 383 -7.41 -0.89 -7.79
CA ILE A 383 -7.34 0.44 -8.39
C ILE A 383 -6.23 0.43 -9.44
N GLY A 384 -6.48 1.03 -10.60
CA GLY A 384 -5.50 1.05 -11.69
C GLY A 384 -5.54 -0.20 -12.58
N PRO A 385 -4.52 -0.41 -13.42
CA PRO A 385 -4.41 -1.60 -14.26
C PRO A 385 -4.43 -2.89 -13.45
N LYS A 386 -5.00 -3.95 -13.99
CA LYS A 386 -4.89 -5.30 -13.39
C LYS A 386 -3.45 -5.82 -13.57
N ARG A 387 -3.16 -6.94 -12.91
CA ARG A 387 -1.92 -7.70 -13.11
C ARG A 387 -1.73 -8.00 -14.60
N ILE A 388 -0.49 -7.96 -15.08
CA ILE A 388 -0.18 -8.28 -16.48
C ILE A 388 -0.38 -9.77 -16.75
N GLU A 389 -1.10 -10.08 -17.83
CA GLU A 389 -1.44 -11.45 -18.26
C GLU A 389 -0.96 -11.75 -19.67
N LYS A 390 -0.84 -13.04 -20.01
CA LYS A 390 -0.47 -13.50 -21.36
C LYS A 390 -1.51 -13.02 -22.38
N GLY A 391 -1.03 -12.55 -23.53
CA GLY A 391 -1.85 -12.06 -24.64
C GLY A 391 -2.28 -10.59 -24.47
N GLN A 392 -1.95 -9.96 -23.35
CA GLN A 392 -2.23 -8.54 -23.16
C GLN A 392 -1.36 -7.69 -24.09
N ILE A 393 -1.97 -6.64 -24.64
CA ILE A 393 -1.29 -5.60 -25.42
C ILE A 393 -1.17 -4.34 -24.56
N LEU A 394 0.06 -3.87 -24.37
CA LEU A 394 0.37 -2.64 -23.66
C LEU A 394 0.66 -1.54 -24.69
N SER A 395 -0.20 -0.53 -24.75
CA SER A 395 -0.03 0.63 -25.64
C SER A 395 1.07 1.56 -25.15
N LEU A 396 1.86 2.10 -26.07
CA LEU A 396 2.92 3.07 -25.79
C LEU A 396 2.44 4.49 -26.09
N THR A 397 2.86 5.43 -25.25
CA THR A 397 2.51 6.85 -25.42
C THR A 397 3.40 7.55 -26.44
N ASN A 398 4.74 7.45 -26.28
CA ASN A 398 5.70 8.09 -27.19
C ASN A 398 7.04 7.31 -27.25
N PRO A 399 7.10 6.17 -27.95
CA PRO A 399 8.27 5.29 -27.97
C PRO A 399 9.56 5.95 -28.52
N HIS A 400 9.42 7.07 -29.23
CA HIS A 400 10.53 7.84 -29.78
C HIS A 400 11.00 8.99 -28.89
N ALA A 401 10.35 9.27 -27.76
CA ALA A 401 10.74 10.31 -26.82
C ALA A 401 12.23 10.26 -26.41
N PRO A 402 12.85 9.07 -26.20
CA PRO A 402 14.28 8.98 -25.90
C PRO A 402 15.19 9.57 -26.99
N LEU A 403 14.77 9.64 -28.25
CA LEU A 403 15.57 10.23 -29.34
C LEU A 403 15.78 11.74 -29.21
N LYS A 404 15.01 12.41 -28.33
CA LYS A 404 15.24 13.84 -28.00
C LYS A 404 16.52 14.05 -27.19
N SER A 405 17.00 13.00 -26.51
CA SER A 405 18.29 13.04 -25.82
C SER A 405 19.43 12.77 -26.79
N THR A 406 20.45 13.63 -26.80
CA THR A 406 21.66 13.46 -27.62
C THR A 406 22.35 12.13 -27.32
N LEU A 407 22.52 11.77 -26.05
CA LEU A 407 23.17 10.52 -25.65
C LEU A 407 22.34 9.31 -26.07
N LEU A 408 21.05 9.27 -25.75
CA LEU A 408 20.22 8.10 -26.09
C LEU A 408 20.08 7.95 -27.60
N LYS A 409 19.97 9.05 -28.35
CA LYS A 409 20.02 9.05 -29.81
C LYS A 409 21.34 8.52 -30.35
N SER A 410 22.48 8.86 -29.72
CA SER A 410 23.81 8.38 -30.15
C SER A 410 23.98 6.86 -29.98
N LEU A 411 23.24 6.25 -29.04
CA LEU A 411 23.20 4.80 -28.87
C LEU A 411 22.37 4.13 -29.96
N PHE A 412 21.29 4.75 -30.43
CA PHE A 412 20.40 4.19 -31.45
C PHE A 412 21.12 4.05 -32.80
N LYS A 413 21.42 2.81 -33.19
CA LYS A 413 22.01 2.44 -34.48
C LYS A 413 21.13 1.38 -35.11
N GLU A 414 20.25 1.80 -36.02
CA GLU A 414 19.16 0.98 -36.56
C GLU A 414 19.64 -0.39 -37.09
N ASP A 415 20.74 -0.41 -37.84
CA ASP A 415 21.34 -1.64 -38.41
C ASP A 415 22.09 -2.52 -37.39
N GLN A 416 22.20 -2.10 -36.13
CA GLN A 416 22.97 -2.78 -35.08
C GLN A 416 22.15 -3.05 -33.82
N LEU A 417 20.81 -3.02 -33.92
CA LEU A 417 19.94 -3.33 -32.79
C LEU A 417 19.92 -4.85 -32.52
N PRO A 418 19.90 -5.28 -31.23
CA PRO A 418 19.88 -4.45 -30.03
C PRO A 418 21.23 -3.83 -29.69
N CYS A 419 21.23 -2.58 -29.24
CA CYS A 419 22.42 -1.89 -28.76
C CYS A 419 22.18 -1.31 -27.35
N TYR A 420 23.24 -1.20 -26.56
CA TYR A 420 23.15 -0.78 -25.17
C TYR A 420 24.39 -0.02 -24.73
N ALA A 421 24.24 0.79 -23.69
CA ALA A 421 25.37 1.54 -23.12
C ALA A 421 26.42 0.60 -22.50
N LYS A 422 27.70 0.96 -22.64
CA LYS A 422 28.80 0.20 -22.01
C LYS A 422 28.86 0.44 -20.49
N TRP A 423 28.43 1.62 -20.04
CA TRP A 423 28.26 1.94 -18.64
C TRP A 423 26.93 1.39 -18.11
N HIS A 424 26.83 1.25 -16.78
CA HIS A 424 25.62 0.85 -16.10
C HIS A 424 25.53 1.57 -14.75
N VAL A 425 24.35 1.59 -14.15
CA VAL A 425 24.20 1.96 -12.75
C VAL A 425 24.27 0.74 -11.84
N ARG A 426 24.50 0.98 -10.56
CA ARG A 426 24.37 -0.05 -9.54
C ARG A 426 22.91 -0.15 -9.11
N SER A 427 22.41 -1.36 -8.92
CA SER A 427 21.09 -1.55 -8.29
C SER A 427 21.11 -0.97 -6.87
N PRO A 428 20.01 -0.34 -6.41
CA PRO A 428 19.95 0.29 -5.08
C PRO A 428 20.31 -0.68 -3.95
N PHE A 429 19.85 -1.92 -4.04
CA PHE A 429 20.20 -2.97 -3.10
C PHE A 429 20.13 -4.35 -3.75
N VAL A 430 21.04 -5.23 -3.34
CA VAL A 430 21.04 -6.65 -3.71
C VAL A 430 21.45 -7.45 -2.46
N PRO A 431 20.67 -8.45 -2.02
CA PRO A 431 20.97 -9.24 -0.83
C PRO A 431 22.14 -10.21 -1.11
N LEU A 432 23.36 -9.78 -0.78
CA LEU A 432 24.57 -10.60 -0.95
C LEU A 432 25.02 -11.29 0.34
N LYS A 433 24.46 -10.91 1.49
CA LYS A 433 24.80 -11.47 2.80
C LYS A 433 23.88 -12.65 3.12
N ALA A 434 24.38 -13.61 3.90
CA ALA A 434 23.57 -14.72 4.40
C ALA A 434 22.41 -14.27 5.30
N VAL A 435 22.59 -13.15 6.01
CA VAL A 435 21.56 -12.48 6.81
C VAL A 435 21.61 -10.99 6.48
N THR A 436 20.48 -10.42 6.06
CA THR A 436 20.36 -9.00 5.73
C THR A 436 20.02 -8.19 6.99
N PRO A 437 20.87 -7.24 7.42
CA PRO A 437 20.54 -6.34 8.51
C PRO A 437 19.53 -5.29 8.04
N VAL A 438 18.44 -5.16 8.80
CA VAL A 438 17.36 -4.19 8.58
C VAL A 438 17.27 -3.28 9.79
N HIS A 439 17.61 -2.02 9.62
CA HIS A 439 17.57 -1.02 10.68
C HIS A 439 16.15 -0.54 10.93
N CYS A 440 15.82 -0.39 12.21
CA CYS A 440 14.49 0.01 12.64
C CYS A 440 14.53 0.73 13.99
N LEU A 441 13.56 1.60 14.19
CA LEU A 441 13.29 2.19 15.50
C LEU A 441 12.35 1.28 16.30
N ALA A 442 12.38 1.41 17.61
CA ALA A 442 11.43 0.75 18.50
C ALA A 442 9.99 1.21 18.16
N GLY A 443 9.10 0.25 17.94
CA GLY A 443 7.69 0.52 17.71
C GLY A 443 6.97 0.92 19.00
N PRO A 444 5.79 1.55 18.89
CA PRO A 444 5.05 2.07 20.05
C PRO A 444 4.63 1.00 21.05
N HIS A 445 4.55 -0.27 20.61
CA HIS A 445 4.08 -1.39 21.43
C HIS A 445 5.21 -2.33 21.86
N LEU A 446 6.47 -2.01 21.57
CA LEU A 446 7.61 -2.84 21.97
C LEU A 446 7.69 -3.04 23.48
N SER A 447 7.29 -2.03 24.27
CA SER A 447 7.29 -2.07 25.73
C SER A 447 6.29 -3.07 26.33
N LEU A 448 5.35 -3.60 25.53
CA LEU A 448 4.48 -4.68 25.95
C LEU A 448 5.24 -6.00 26.13
N LEU A 449 6.41 -6.13 25.49
CA LEU A 449 7.33 -7.24 25.72
C LEU A 449 8.20 -6.99 26.96
N PRO A 450 8.39 -7.99 27.84
CA PRO A 450 9.39 -7.95 28.89
C PRO A 450 10.80 -7.68 28.34
N ILE A 451 11.69 -7.11 29.16
CA ILE A 451 13.06 -6.74 28.75
C ILE A 451 13.81 -7.87 28.04
N LYS A 452 13.78 -9.09 28.61
CA LYS A 452 14.42 -10.27 28.03
C LYS A 452 13.85 -10.69 26.68
N GLU A 453 12.54 -10.52 26.48
CA GLU A 453 11.89 -10.84 25.21
C GLU A 453 12.20 -9.76 24.16
N ARG A 454 12.39 -8.49 24.56
CA ARG A 454 12.89 -7.44 23.65
C ARG A 454 14.31 -7.73 23.17
N GLU A 455 15.21 -8.13 24.07
CA GLU A 455 16.59 -8.53 23.71
C GLU A 455 16.60 -9.74 22.78
N LEU A 456 15.75 -10.74 23.04
CA LEU A 456 15.59 -11.90 22.17
C LEU A 456 15.05 -11.49 20.79
N PHE A 457 14.06 -10.60 20.73
CA PHE A 457 13.47 -10.11 19.49
C PHE A 457 14.53 -9.46 18.56
N TRP A 458 15.41 -8.63 19.12
CA TRP A 458 16.50 -7.97 18.36
C TRP A 458 17.62 -8.92 17.94
N SER A 459 17.90 -9.96 18.73
CA SER A 459 18.92 -10.96 18.41
C SER A 459 18.41 -12.09 17.50
N THR A 460 17.09 -12.19 17.31
CA THR A 460 16.48 -13.24 16.48
C THR A 460 16.78 -13.00 15.00
N ILE A 461 17.20 -14.06 14.32
CA ILE A 461 17.27 -14.12 12.86
C ILE A 461 15.94 -14.68 12.35
N TRP A 462 15.33 -13.92 11.45
CA TRP A 462 14.04 -14.24 10.86
C TRP A 462 14.20 -14.74 9.44
N THR A 463 13.39 -15.69 9.03
CA THR A 463 13.34 -16.23 7.67
C THR A 463 12.10 -15.72 6.95
N VAL A 464 12.25 -15.24 5.72
CA VAL A 464 11.13 -14.78 4.90
C VAL A 464 10.26 -15.96 4.47
N SER A 465 8.98 -15.88 4.77
CA SER A 465 7.98 -16.90 4.43
C SER A 465 7.54 -16.81 2.96
N ASN A 466 7.12 -17.95 2.41
CA ASN A 466 6.49 -18.05 1.09
C ASN A 466 5.11 -17.38 1.00
N GLN A 467 4.51 -17.02 2.14
CA GLN A 467 3.25 -16.27 2.20
C GLN A 467 3.42 -14.75 2.04
N SER A 468 4.65 -14.28 1.80
CA SER A 468 4.95 -12.86 1.60
C SER A 468 4.44 -12.36 0.24
N ASN A 469 3.89 -11.16 0.21
CA ASN A 469 3.39 -10.50 -1.01
C ASN A 469 3.60 -8.97 -0.93
N ARG A 470 3.00 -8.19 -1.83
CA ARG A 470 3.11 -6.72 -1.85
C ARG A 470 2.45 -6.00 -0.67
N MET A 471 1.60 -6.68 0.11
CA MET A 471 1.00 -6.11 1.32
C MET A 471 1.95 -6.24 2.52
N GLY A 472 2.67 -7.35 2.63
CA GLY A 472 3.54 -7.61 3.76
C GLY A 472 4.52 -8.76 3.56
N LEU A 473 5.71 -8.59 4.15
CA LEU A 473 6.76 -9.59 4.29
C LEU A 473 6.51 -10.38 5.58
N ARG A 474 6.07 -11.64 5.45
CA ARG A 474 5.82 -12.53 6.59
C ARG A 474 7.10 -13.22 7.01
N LEU A 475 7.32 -13.32 8.31
CA LEU A 475 8.57 -13.79 8.89
C LEU A 475 8.34 -14.97 9.82
N GLN A 476 9.26 -15.93 9.76
CA GLN A 476 9.30 -17.11 10.62
C GLN A 476 10.58 -17.10 11.42
N GLY A 477 10.52 -17.48 12.70
CA GLY A 477 11.68 -17.54 13.58
C GLY A 477 11.37 -18.30 14.86
N GLU A 478 12.41 -18.63 15.62
CA GLU A 478 12.30 -19.36 16.90
C GLU A 478 11.86 -18.46 18.07
N PHE A 479 11.56 -17.18 17.81
CA PHE A 479 11.10 -16.24 18.81
C PHE A 479 9.73 -16.67 19.37
N LYS A 480 9.62 -16.71 20.70
CA LYS A 480 8.38 -17.03 21.41
C LYS A 480 8.16 -16.04 22.54
N VAL A 481 6.91 -15.63 22.70
CA VAL A 481 6.46 -14.81 23.84
C VAL A 481 5.89 -15.71 24.93
N LYS A 482 6.06 -15.34 26.20
CA LYS A 482 5.45 -16.10 27.30
C LYS A 482 3.95 -15.86 27.43
N LYS A 483 3.50 -14.68 27.02
CA LYS A 483 2.10 -14.26 27.08
C LYS A 483 1.78 -13.54 25.78
N ASP A 484 0.61 -13.83 25.21
CA ASP A 484 0.13 -13.12 24.04
C ASP A 484 -0.02 -11.63 24.34
N LEU A 485 0.37 -10.83 23.34
CA LEU A 485 0.19 -9.40 23.39
C LEU A 485 -1.29 -9.05 23.20
N PRO A 486 -1.79 -8.00 23.88
CA PRO A 486 -3.17 -7.58 23.73
C PRO A 486 -3.45 -7.07 22.31
N ASN A 487 -4.72 -7.18 21.89
CA ASN A 487 -5.18 -6.47 20.70
C ASN A 487 -5.07 -4.95 20.93
N ILE A 488 -4.72 -4.24 19.86
CA ILE A 488 -4.68 -2.78 19.85
C ILE A 488 -5.93 -2.27 19.13
N PRO A 489 -6.52 -1.14 19.55
CA PRO A 489 -7.47 -0.42 18.72
C PRO A 489 -6.92 -0.25 17.30
N SER A 490 -7.78 -0.22 16.28
CA SER A 490 -7.30 -0.06 14.90
C SER A 490 -6.59 1.29 14.75
N GLN A 491 -5.28 1.25 14.53
CA GLN A 491 -4.40 2.40 14.40
C GLN A 491 -3.73 2.41 13.03
N ALA A 492 -3.19 3.55 12.62
CA ALA A 492 -2.54 3.70 11.33
C ALA A 492 -1.34 2.74 11.17
N ILE A 493 -1.18 2.26 9.95
CA ILE A 493 -0.09 1.39 9.51
C ILE A 493 0.62 2.07 8.34
N THR A 494 1.94 1.93 8.27
CA THR A 494 2.76 2.49 7.19
C THR A 494 3.64 1.40 6.57
N PHE A 495 4.21 1.66 5.39
CA PHE A 495 5.29 0.84 4.85
C PHE A 495 6.42 0.84 5.88
N GLY A 496 6.84 -0.35 6.33
CA GLY A 496 7.93 -0.53 7.28
C GLY A 496 7.44 -0.79 8.70
N THR A 497 6.14 -0.65 8.98
CA THR A 497 5.58 -1.10 10.26
C THR A 497 5.71 -2.61 10.41
N LEU A 498 6.29 -3.05 11.52
CA LEU A 498 6.35 -4.47 11.90
C LEU A 498 5.23 -4.80 12.87
N GLN A 499 4.23 -5.51 12.36
CA GLN A 499 3.12 -6.03 13.16
C GLN A 499 3.44 -7.40 13.76
N PHE A 500 3.01 -7.62 15.01
CA PHE A 500 3.15 -8.89 15.71
C PHE A 500 1.77 -9.49 16.04
N PRO A 501 1.25 -10.39 15.18
CA PRO A 501 -0.04 -11.03 15.39
C PRO A 501 0.02 -12.16 16.45
N PRO A 502 -1.14 -12.65 16.92
CA PRO A 502 -1.22 -13.81 17.84
C PRO A 502 -0.60 -15.11 17.30
N SER A 503 -0.37 -15.22 15.99
CA SER A 503 0.34 -16.37 15.40
C SER A 503 1.85 -16.38 15.68
N HIS A 504 2.40 -15.30 16.26
CA HIS A 504 3.83 -15.08 16.54
C HIS A 504 4.72 -15.06 15.29
N GLU A 505 4.13 -14.94 14.11
CA GLU A 505 4.83 -14.72 12.84
C GLU A 505 4.76 -13.23 12.50
N PRO A 506 5.84 -12.45 12.70
CA PRO A 506 5.82 -11.01 12.42
C PRO A 506 5.57 -10.73 10.94
N ILE A 507 4.92 -9.59 10.67
CA ILE A 507 4.65 -9.14 9.31
C ILE A 507 5.17 -7.71 9.17
N VAL A 508 6.15 -7.51 8.29
CA VAL A 508 6.62 -6.17 7.92
C VAL A 508 5.78 -5.66 6.75
N MET A 509 5.10 -4.55 6.95
CA MET A 509 4.18 -3.96 5.98
C MET A 509 4.92 -3.39 4.77
N LEU A 510 4.44 -3.68 3.55
CA LEU A 510 5.04 -3.24 2.28
C LEU A 510 4.11 -2.25 1.55
N ALA A 511 4.41 -1.91 0.29
CA ALA A 511 3.74 -0.84 -0.47
C ALA A 511 2.20 -0.92 -0.52
N GLU A 512 1.59 -2.11 -0.50
CA GLU A 512 0.13 -2.29 -0.52
C GLU A 512 -0.46 -2.63 0.86
N HIS A 513 0.19 -2.18 1.93
CA HIS A 513 -0.29 -2.35 3.30
C HIS A 513 -1.69 -1.77 3.50
N GLN A 514 -2.41 -2.31 4.48
CA GLN A 514 -3.69 -1.77 4.95
C GLN A 514 -3.46 -0.39 5.59
N THR A 515 -4.41 0.53 5.52
CA THR A 515 -4.25 1.86 6.13
C THR A 515 -4.28 1.81 7.66
N THR A 516 -5.06 0.89 8.22
CA THR A 516 -5.15 0.68 9.68
C THR A 516 -5.11 -0.79 10.04
N GLY A 517 -4.65 -1.10 11.25
CA GLY A 517 -4.57 -2.45 11.78
C GLY A 517 -4.59 -2.47 13.31
N GLY A 518 -5.00 -3.61 13.88
CA GLY A 518 -5.18 -3.78 15.33
C GLY A 518 -4.15 -4.70 16.00
N TYR A 519 -3.04 -5.00 15.33
CA TYR A 519 -1.96 -5.80 15.92
C TYR A 519 -0.90 -4.90 16.58
N PRO A 520 -0.26 -5.38 17.66
CA PRO A 520 0.92 -4.75 18.23
C PRO A 520 1.98 -4.44 17.17
N ARG A 521 2.67 -3.31 17.35
CA ARG A 521 3.69 -2.78 16.44
C ARG A 521 5.00 -2.71 17.19
N LEU A 522 5.91 -3.63 16.91
CA LEU A 522 7.13 -3.81 17.72
C LEU A 522 8.32 -3.01 17.17
N ALA A 523 8.33 -2.71 15.88
CA ALA A 523 9.39 -1.94 15.24
C ALA A 523 8.86 -1.17 14.02
N GLU A 524 9.57 -0.10 13.66
CA GLU A 524 9.32 0.70 12.46
C GLU A 524 10.61 0.77 11.64
N ILE A 525 10.62 0.15 10.46
CA ILE A 525 11.78 0.11 9.58
C ILE A 525 12.03 1.50 8.98
N ILE A 526 13.29 1.92 8.95
CA ILE A 526 13.67 3.22 8.38
C ILE A 526 13.48 3.26 6.87
N ARG A 527 13.24 4.46 6.34
CA ARG A 527 12.94 4.67 4.91
C ARG A 527 14.00 4.10 3.98
N SER A 528 15.29 4.30 4.28
CA SER A 528 16.40 3.81 3.46
C SER A 528 16.53 2.29 3.41
N ASP A 529 15.94 1.57 4.37
CA ASP A 529 15.98 0.11 4.40
C ASP A 529 14.74 -0.54 3.77
N MET A 530 13.72 0.24 3.37
CA MET A 530 12.53 -0.27 2.67
C MET A 530 12.88 -0.98 1.36
N VAL A 531 13.93 -0.51 0.65
CA VAL A 531 14.43 -1.16 -0.57
C VAL A 531 14.97 -2.57 -0.30
N LYS A 532 15.52 -2.82 0.91
CA LYS A 532 15.95 -4.17 1.30
C LYS A 532 14.74 -5.09 1.37
N LEU A 533 13.66 -4.64 2.00
CA LEU A 533 12.41 -5.41 2.13
C LEU A 533 11.81 -5.79 0.77
N ALA A 534 11.91 -4.89 -0.22
CA ALA A 534 11.44 -5.13 -1.57
C ALA A 534 12.24 -6.20 -2.32
N GLN A 535 13.50 -6.43 -1.95
CA GLN A 535 14.42 -7.34 -2.64
C GLN A 535 14.55 -8.71 -1.98
N LEU A 536 14.03 -8.91 -0.77
CA LEU A 536 14.09 -10.19 -0.09
C LEU A 536 13.12 -11.21 -0.70
N ARG A 537 13.61 -12.43 -0.94
CA ARG A 537 12.81 -13.57 -1.42
C ARG A 537 12.52 -14.58 -0.31
N PRO A 538 11.49 -15.44 -0.45
CA PRO A 538 11.25 -16.55 0.47
C PRO A 538 12.51 -17.38 0.73
N GLY A 539 12.73 -17.71 2.00
CA GLY A 539 13.91 -18.44 2.48
C GLY A 539 15.12 -17.57 2.84
N GLU A 540 15.18 -16.30 2.41
CA GLU A 540 16.23 -15.38 2.84
C GLU A 540 16.04 -14.96 4.29
N LYS A 541 17.15 -14.59 4.93
CA LYS A 541 17.19 -14.29 6.35
C LYS A 541 17.43 -12.81 6.60
N ILE A 542 16.79 -12.28 7.64
CA ILE A 542 16.99 -10.93 8.12
C ILE A 542 17.25 -10.89 9.62
N GLN A 543 17.84 -9.80 10.08
CA GLN A 543 17.91 -9.46 11.48
C GLN A 543 17.55 -7.98 11.64
N PHE A 544 16.73 -7.68 12.64
CA PHE A 544 16.37 -6.31 12.98
C PHE A 544 17.46 -5.67 13.84
N ILE A 545 17.94 -4.51 13.40
CA ILE A 545 18.99 -3.76 14.08
C ILE A 545 18.34 -2.52 14.70
N PRO A 546 18.17 -2.48 16.04
CA PRO A 546 17.62 -1.30 16.70
C PRO A 546 18.60 -0.13 16.60
N ILE A 547 18.11 1.02 16.18
CA ILE A 547 18.86 2.28 16.08
C ILE A 547 18.06 3.44 16.65
N ASP A 548 18.72 4.57 16.90
CA ASP A 548 18.04 5.82 17.27
C ASP A 548 17.64 6.68 16.05
N ILE A 549 16.96 7.81 16.33
CA ILE A 549 16.46 8.70 15.27
C ILE A 549 17.57 9.48 14.57
N GLN A 550 18.69 9.74 15.25
CA GLN A 550 19.84 10.43 14.69
C GLN A 550 20.58 9.53 13.70
N GLU A 551 20.79 8.26 14.06
CA GLU A 551 21.33 7.23 13.17
C GLU A 551 20.41 7.02 11.95
N ALA A 552 19.10 6.96 12.16
CA ALA A 552 18.12 6.83 11.09
C ALA A 552 18.21 8.01 10.09
N ASP A 553 18.28 9.24 10.59
CA ASP A 553 18.43 10.43 9.74
C ASP A 553 19.72 10.40 8.92
N LEU A 554 20.83 9.97 9.51
CA LEU A 554 22.12 9.86 8.82
C LEU A 554 22.02 8.86 7.67
N LEU A 555 21.57 7.64 7.95
CA LEU A 555 21.42 6.58 6.94
C LEU A 555 20.45 6.99 5.81
N ASN A 556 19.32 7.60 6.17
CA ASN A 556 18.36 8.10 5.19
C ASN A 556 18.93 9.21 4.31
N THR A 557 19.70 10.13 4.90
CA THR A 557 20.32 11.24 4.17
C THR A 557 21.41 10.74 3.22
N GLU A 558 22.23 9.79 3.65
CA GLU A 558 23.24 9.15 2.80
C GLU A 558 22.61 8.41 1.62
N ALA A 559 21.58 7.60 1.88
CA ALA A 559 20.86 6.88 0.83
C ALA A 559 20.21 7.84 -0.18
N LEU A 560 19.56 8.92 0.30
CA LEU A 560 18.96 9.93 -0.56
C LEU A 560 20.01 10.68 -1.40
N LYS A 561 21.13 11.09 -0.80
CA LYS A 561 22.23 11.75 -1.51
C LYS A 561 22.82 10.87 -2.60
N LEU A 562 23.03 9.58 -2.31
CA LEU A 562 23.54 8.62 -3.29
C LEU A 562 22.56 8.44 -4.46
N GLN A 563 21.28 8.27 -4.17
CA GLN A 563 20.23 8.14 -5.17
C GLN A 563 20.15 9.40 -6.06
N GLN A 564 20.09 10.58 -5.45
CA GLN A 564 20.00 11.84 -6.17
C GLN A 564 21.25 12.12 -7.00
N SER A 565 22.44 11.84 -6.47
CA SER A 565 23.71 11.99 -7.22
C SER A 565 23.73 11.08 -8.45
N THR A 566 23.24 9.85 -8.31
CA THR A 566 23.15 8.89 -9.43
C THR A 566 22.15 9.36 -10.48
N ILE A 567 20.95 9.79 -10.07
CA ILE A 567 19.92 10.34 -10.98
C ILE A 567 20.44 11.59 -11.69
N ASN A 568 21.05 12.52 -10.97
CA ASN A 568 21.62 13.74 -11.55
C ASN A 568 22.73 13.41 -12.56
N SER A 569 23.56 12.41 -12.27
CA SER A 569 24.60 11.96 -13.20
C SER A 569 23.98 11.37 -14.48
N ILE A 570 22.95 10.52 -14.36
CA ILE A 570 22.21 9.99 -15.50
C ILE A 570 21.58 11.14 -16.31
N GLN A 571 20.88 12.05 -15.65
CA GLN A 571 20.18 13.16 -16.30
C GLN A 571 21.15 14.12 -16.99
N ALA A 572 22.30 14.43 -16.36
CA ALA A 572 23.35 15.23 -16.98
C ALA A 572 23.91 14.54 -18.23
N MET A 573 24.14 13.22 -18.18
CA MET A 573 24.54 12.44 -19.35
C MET A 573 23.48 12.45 -20.47
N ILE A 574 22.20 12.40 -20.12
CA ILE A 574 21.08 12.35 -21.09
C ILE A 574 20.73 13.74 -21.66
N GLN A 575 20.85 14.81 -20.87
CA GLN A 575 20.49 16.18 -21.26
C GLN A 575 21.63 16.98 -21.94
N THR A 576 22.89 16.54 -21.83
CA THR A 576 24.00 17.23 -22.49
C THR A 576 23.97 17.04 -24.01
N SER A 577 23.35 18.00 -24.69
CA SER A 577 23.99 18.90 -25.68
C SER A 577 22.91 19.50 -26.58
N GLY A 578 22.30 20.59 -26.11
CA GLY A 578 21.47 21.50 -26.90
C GLY A 578 21.98 22.92 -26.72
N ASN A 579 23.16 23.19 -27.28
CA ASN A 579 23.64 24.51 -27.69
C ASN A 579 24.94 24.29 -28.47
N THR A 580 24.79 24.13 -29.78
CA THR A 580 25.78 24.51 -30.78
C THR A 580 25.08 25.44 -31.74
#